data_AF-A0A0L7KNC9-F1
#
_entry.id   AF-A0A0L7KNC9-F1
#
_cell.length_a   1.000
_cell.length_b   1.000
_cell.length_c   1.000
_cell.angle_alpha   90.00
_cell.angle_beta   90.00
_cell.angle_gamma   90.00
#
_symmetry.space_group_name_H-M   'P 1'
#
loop_
_entity.id
_entity.type
_entity.pdbx_description
1 polymer ?
#
loop_
_entity_poly.entity_id
_entity_poly.type
_entity_poly.pdbx_seq_one_letter_code
_entity_poly.pdbx_strand_id
1 'polypeptide(L)'
;MLRKHRLLHYVATITRIETFVNDPISFASATVDILEARKDKLISALKSYETVQLDILSIDESVCEQSYREALDLLEKRFYNKARLIGSHISILLDLPTMQKGTAASIRSLVSEVQQQLHALKNLGQPINTWEMLLISILTRKLDPITNRAYQLDRDLENMPSMADLLHFLEKRAIALEESAPPKSTCYEGTSRFYKSTPSKLSGVHNGSIGDPPIICAQT
;
A
#
# COMPACT_ATOMS: atom_id res chain seq x y z
N MET A 1 -40.04 12.72 19.30
CA MET A 1 -40.64 13.85 20.08
C MET A 1 -39.66 14.51 21.05
N LEU A 2 -38.93 13.76 21.89
CA LEU A 2 -38.05 14.29 22.97
C LEU A 2 -37.08 15.43 22.60
N ARG A 3 -36.50 15.45 21.39
CA ARG A 3 -35.60 16.55 20.94
C ARG A 3 -36.32 17.91 20.82
N LYS A 4 -37.55 17.93 20.31
CA LYS A 4 -38.33 19.17 20.14
C LYS A 4 -38.72 19.79 21.49
N HIS A 5 -39.03 18.96 22.49
CA HIS A 5 -39.37 19.44 23.82
C HIS A 5 -38.16 20.05 24.56
N ARG A 6 -36.97 19.44 24.44
CA ARG A 6 -35.72 20.00 24.99
C ARG A 6 -35.31 21.31 24.34
N LEU A 7 -35.40 21.41 23.01
CA LEU A 7 -35.16 22.67 22.30
C LEU A 7 -36.09 23.80 22.78
N LEU A 8 -37.39 23.52 22.93
CA LEU A 8 -38.35 24.51 23.46
C LEU A 8 -38.04 24.90 24.91
N HIS A 9 -37.56 23.97 25.74
CA HIS A 9 -37.09 24.27 27.09
C HIS A 9 -35.87 25.21 27.08
N TYR A 10 -34.85 24.88 26.28
CA TYR A 10 -33.63 25.69 26.18
C TYR A 10 -33.90 27.11 25.65
N VAL A 11 -34.75 27.25 24.62
CA VAL A 11 -35.20 28.56 24.12
C VAL A 11 -35.90 29.35 25.23
N ALA A 12 -36.85 28.74 25.95
CA ALA A 12 -37.57 29.41 27.03
C ALA A 12 -36.65 29.82 28.21
N THR A 13 -35.59 29.06 28.51
CA THR A 13 -34.59 29.48 29.50
C THR A 13 -33.74 30.65 29.01
N ILE A 14 -33.29 30.64 27.74
CA ILE A 14 -32.49 31.73 27.17
C ILE A 14 -33.28 33.05 27.18
N THR A 15 -34.53 33.04 26.70
CA THR A 15 -35.39 34.24 26.69
C THR A 15 -35.61 34.82 28.09
N ARG A 16 -35.76 33.99 29.12
CA ARG A 16 -35.92 34.45 30.52
C ARG A 16 -34.67 35.13 31.06
N ILE A 17 -33.48 34.64 30.69
CA ILE A 17 -32.20 35.24 31.08
C ILE A 17 -32.02 36.57 30.34
N GLU A 18 -32.29 36.60 29.04
CA GLU A 18 -32.24 37.81 28.21
C GLU A 18 -33.16 38.92 28.74
N THR A 19 -34.42 38.63 29.06
CA THR A 19 -35.33 39.62 29.67
C THR A 19 -34.79 40.14 31.00
N PHE A 20 -34.26 39.27 31.85
CA PHE A 20 -33.78 39.66 33.18
C PHE A 20 -32.44 40.44 33.17
N VAL A 21 -31.59 40.20 32.17
CA VAL A 21 -30.38 40.99 31.95
C VAL A 21 -30.75 42.38 31.41
N ASN A 22 -31.69 42.44 30.46
CA ASN A 22 -32.10 43.68 29.80
C ASN A 22 -33.04 44.57 30.64
N ASP A 23 -33.68 44.06 31.70
CA ASP A 23 -34.47 44.86 32.65
C ASP A 23 -33.57 45.89 33.38
N PRO A 24 -33.71 47.21 33.12
CA PRO A 24 -32.85 48.21 33.74
C PRO A 24 -33.29 48.48 35.19
N ILE A 25 -32.35 48.39 36.14
CA ILE A 25 -32.58 48.96 37.48
C ILE A 25 -32.50 50.48 37.38
N SER A 26 -33.55 51.17 37.82
CA SER A 26 -33.45 52.59 38.14
C SER A 26 -32.52 52.77 39.33
N PHE A 27 -31.39 53.45 39.12
CA PHE A 27 -30.37 53.68 40.15
C PHE A 27 -30.93 54.42 41.39
N ALA A 28 -32.04 55.15 41.23
CA ALA A 28 -32.75 55.83 42.31
C ALA A 28 -33.54 54.89 43.25
N SER A 29 -33.66 53.60 42.94
CA SER A 29 -34.44 52.60 43.69
C SER A 29 -33.61 51.43 44.24
N ALA A 30 -32.29 51.44 44.05
CA ALA A 30 -31.44 50.30 44.35
C ALA A 30 -31.00 50.27 45.84
N THR A 31 -31.63 49.41 46.65
CA THR A 31 -31.08 49.02 47.95
C THR A 31 -30.10 47.85 47.80
N VAL A 32 -29.25 47.63 48.82
CA VAL A 32 -28.23 46.55 48.81
C VAL A 32 -28.89 45.17 48.61
N ASP A 33 -30.01 44.92 49.30
CA ASP A 33 -30.74 43.64 49.22
C ASP A 33 -31.27 43.34 47.81
N ILE A 34 -31.69 44.38 47.06
CA ILE A 34 -32.16 44.26 45.67
C ILE A 34 -30.99 43.89 44.74
N LEU A 35 -29.80 44.46 44.99
CA LEU A 35 -28.59 44.16 44.23
C LEU A 35 -28.07 42.75 44.53
N GLU A 36 -28.13 42.31 45.79
CA GLU A 36 -27.73 40.95 46.20
C GLU A 36 -28.69 39.90 45.64
N ALA A 37 -30.00 40.11 45.73
CA ALA A 37 -31.00 39.24 45.09
C ALA A 37 -30.83 39.18 43.56
N ARG A 38 -30.43 40.28 42.90
CA ARG A 38 -30.13 40.29 41.45
C ARG A 38 -28.83 39.52 41.13
N LYS A 39 -27.79 39.67 41.93
CA LYS A 39 -26.53 38.90 41.85
C LYS A 39 -26.80 37.40 41.96
N ASP A 40 -27.55 36.96 42.96
CA ASP A 40 -27.83 35.53 43.17
C ASP A 40 -28.68 34.96 42.03
N LYS A 41 -29.63 35.75 41.51
CA LYS A 41 -30.41 35.38 40.33
C LYS A 41 -29.55 35.29 39.05
N LEU A 42 -28.55 36.15 38.88
CA LEU A 42 -27.56 36.02 37.79
C LEU A 42 -26.66 34.78 37.96
N ILE A 43 -26.21 34.47 39.18
CA ILE A 43 -25.40 33.28 39.48
C ILE A 43 -26.21 31.99 39.19
N SER A 44 -27.48 31.94 39.57
CA SER A 44 -28.36 30.81 39.26
C SER A 44 -28.65 30.67 37.76
N ALA A 45 -28.75 31.78 37.02
CA ALA A 45 -28.87 31.78 35.56
C ALA A 45 -27.60 31.28 34.86
N LEU A 46 -26.41 31.67 35.33
CA LEU A 46 -25.15 31.17 34.78
C LEU A 46 -24.98 29.66 35.01
N LYS A 47 -25.31 29.17 36.21
CA LYS A 47 -25.31 27.72 36.50
C LYS A 47 -26.29 26.94 35.60
N SER A 48 -27.47 27.50 35.31
CA SER A 48 -28.42 26.84 34.41
C SER A 48 -27.91 26.83 32.97
N TYR A 49 -27.24 27.89 32.50
CA TYR A 49 -26.55 27.89 31.20
C TYR A 49 -25.45 26.82 31.12
N GLU A 50 -24.61 26.70 32.16
CA GLU A 50 -23.55 25.69 32.23
C GLU A 50 -24.10 24.26 32.12
N THR A 51 -25.19 23.93 32.84
CA THR A 51 -25.84 22.62 32.71
C THR A 51 -26.38 22.35 31.31
N VAL A 52 -26.96 23.36 30.65
CA VAL A 52 -27.44 23.26 29.26
C VAL A 52 -26.30 23.00 28.29
N GLN A 53 -25.14 23.62 28.50
CA GLN A 53 -23.96 23.43 27.65
C GLN A 53 -23.38 22.02 27.80
N LEU A 54 -23.31 21.48 29.02
CA LEU A 54 -22.88 20.10 29.27
C LEU A 54 -23.85 19.06 28.67
N ASP A 55 -25.16 19.28 28.81
CA ASP A 55 -26.20 18.45 28.15
C ASP A 55 -25.97 18.38 26.64
N ILE A 56 -25.75 19.53 25.98
CA ILE A 56 -25.55 19.61 24.52
C ILE A 56 -24.29 18.85 24.09
N LEU A 57 -23.17 19.01 24.79
CA LEU A 57 -21.91 18.32 24.48
C LEU A 57 -22.07 16.79 24.59
N SER A 58 -22.75 16.30 25.63
CA SER A 58 -22.99 14.86 25.84
C SER A 58 -23.87 14.21 24.76
N ILE A 59 -24.76 14.98 24.13
CA ILE A 59 -25.61 14.50 23.03
C ILE A 59 -24.79 14.28 21.77
N ASP A 60 -23.86 15.18 21.45
CA ASP A 60 -23.03 15.06 20.25
C ASP A 60 -22.04 13.89 20.38
N GLU A 61 -21.40 13.75 21.55
CA GLU A 61 -20.50 12.64 21.86
C GLU A 61 -21.20 11.28 21.75
N SER A 62 -22.35 11.09 22.43
CA SER A 62 -23.06 9.81 22.43
C SER A 62 -23.67 9.42 21.07
N VAL A 63 -24.18 10.38 20.31
CA VAL A 63 -24.75 10.13 18.96
C VAL A 63 -23.63 9.85 17.94
N CYS A 64 -22.51 10.58 18.04
CA CYS A 64 -21.34 10.33 17.21
C CYS A 64 -20.75 8.94 17.51
N GLU A 65 -20.52 8.61 18.79
CA GLU A 65 -19.90 7.34 19.17
C GLU A 65 -20.72 6.12 18.73
N GLN A 66 -22.04 6.14 18.94
CA GLN A 66 -22.92 5.03 18.56
C GLN A 66 -22.98 4.84 17.03
N SER A 67 -23.18 5.92 16.29
CA SER A 67 -23.19 5.92 14.82
C SER A 67 -21.83 5.47 14.25
N TYR A 68 -20.73 5.93 14.83
CA TYR A 68 -19.38 5.57 14.39
C TYR A 68 -19.04 4.12 14.71
N ARG A 69 -19.42 3.60 15.89
CA ARG A 69 -19.30 2.17 16.24
C ARG A 69 -20.07 1.28 15.25
N GLU A 70 -21.30 1.63 14.91
CA GLU A 70 -22.10 0.89 13.90
C GLU A 70 -21.46 0.96 12.51
N ALA A 71 -20.93 2.12 12.10
CA ALA A 71 -20.22 2.27 10.83
C ALA A 71 -18.92 1.46 10.78
N LEU A 72 -18.15 1.43 11.88
CA LEU A 72 -16.94 0.61 12.01
C LEU A 72 -17.26 -0.89 11.95
N ASP A 73 -18.27 -1.36 12.68
CA ASP A 73 -18.70 -2.77 12.65
C ASP A 73 -19.20 -3.18 11.24
N LEU A 74 -19.90 -2.29 10.53
CA LEU A 74 -20.28 -2.51 9.13
C LEU A 74 -19.05 -2.60 8.20
N LEU A 75 -18.04 -1.74 8.41
CA LEU A 75 -16.77 -1.77 7.67
C LEU A 75 -15.99 -3.06 7.97
N GLU A 76 -15.86 -3.45 9.23
CA GLU A 76 -15.20 -4.70 9.63
C GLU A 76 -15.91 -5.92 9.00
N LYS A 77 -17.24 -6.02 9.11
CA LYS A 77 -18.01 -7.12 8.51
C LYS A 77 -17.84 -7.20 6.99
N ARG A 78 -17.69 -6.07 6.29
CA ARG A 78 -17.60 -6.04 4.81
C ARG A 78 -16.17 -6.21 4.27
N PHE A 79 -15.18 -5.64 4.95
CA PHE A 79 -13.79 -5.59 4.49
C PHE A 79 -12.87 -6.50 5.29
N TYR A 80 -13.05 -6.60 6.61
CA TYR A 80 -12.21 -7.39 7.53
C TYR A 80 -12.66 -8.87 7.65
N ASN A 81 -13.07 -9.48 6.54
CA ASN A 81 -13.21 -10.93 6.48
C ASN A 81 -11.81 -11.56 6.44
N LYS A 82 -11.27 -11.90 7.62
CA LYS A 82 -9.92 -12.49 7.79
C LYS A 82 -9.70 -13.70 6.87
N ALA A 83 -10.67 -14.60 6.76
CA ALA A 83 -10.56 -15.79 5.91
C ALA A 83 -10.42 -15.43 4.43
N ARG A 84 -11.17 -14.43 3.93
CA ARG A 84 -11.04 -13.91 2.57
C ARG A 84 -9.68 -13.24 2.33
N LEU A 85 -9.18 -12.48 3.31
CA LEU A 85 -7.87 -11.83 3.22
C LEU A 85 -6.73 -12.87 3.19
N ILE A 86 -6.74 -13.83 4.11
CA ILE A 86 -5.78 -14.95 4.13
C ILE A 86 -5.83 -15.72 2.81
N GLY A 87 -7.02 -16.10 2.35
CA GLY A 87 -7.21 -16.77 1.06
C GLY A 87 -6.66 -15.95 -0.11
N SER A 88 -6.91 -14.64 -0.15
CA SER A 88 -6.38 -13.75 -1.19
C SER A 88 -4.85 -13.72 -1.20
N HIS A 89 -4.19 -13.58 -0.05
CA HIS A 89 -2.73 -13.56 0.03
C HIS A 89 -2.11 -14.91 -0.35
N ILE A 90 -2.76 -16.02 0.02
CA ILE A 90 -2.34 -17.37 -0.39
C ILE A 90 -2.50 -17.54 -1.90
N SER A 91 -3.64 -17.17 -2.48
CA SER A 91 -3.86 -17.24 -3.94
C SER A 91 -2.80 -16.44 -4.70
N ILE A 92 -2.53 -15.18 -4.31
CA ILE A 92 -1.47 -14.37 -4.92
C ILE A 92 -0.12 -15.10 -4.88
N LEU A 93 0.23 -15.71 -3.76
CA LEU A 93 1.49 -16.44 -3.57
C LEU A 93 1.58 -17.73 -4.42
N LEU A 94 0.46 -18.43 -4.61
CA LEU A 94 0.37 -19.63 -5.45
C LEU A 94 0.38 -19.28 -6.95
N ASP A 95 -0.27 -18.18 -7.32
CA ASP A 95 -0.49 -17.74 -8.70
C ASP A 95 0.62 -16.82 -9.24
N LEU A 96 1.69 -16.59 -8.45
CA LEU A 96 2.89 -15.85 -8.89
C LEU A 96 3.37 -16.32 -10.27
N PRO A 97 3.75 -15.41 -11.19
CA PRO A 97 4.19 -15.79 -12.53
C PRO A 97 5.52 -16.55 -12.49
N THR A 98 5.66 -17.59 -13.30
CA THR A 98 6.95 -18.30 -13.46
C THR A 98 7.95 -17.41 -14.20
N MET A 99 9.10 -17.18 -13.58
CA MET A 99 10.16 -16.33 -14.09
C MET A 99 10.82 -16.95 -15.34
N GLN A 100 10.66 -16.30 -16.48
CA GLN A 100 11.18 -16.77 -17.77
C GLN A 100 12.69 -16.51 -17.94
N LYS A 101 13.22 -15.46 -17.31
CA LYS A 101 14.64 -15.10 -17.32
C LYS A 101 15.05 -14.60 -15.93
N GLY A 102 16.12 -15.17 -15.38
CA GLY A 102 16.68 -14.78 -14.08
C GLY A 102 17.44 -13.46 -14.13
N THR A 103 16.76 -12.35 -14.40
CA THR A 103 17.34 -11.00 -14.32
C THR A 103 17.32 -10.47 -12.88
N ALA A 104 18.23 -9.56 -12.52
CA ALA A 104 18.20 -8.93 -11.20
C ALA A 104 16.85 -8.29 -10.87
N ALA A 105 16.24 -7.58 -11.84
CA ALA A 105 14.95 -6.93 -11.68
C ALA A 105 13.80 -7.93 -11.43
N SER A 106 13.74 -9.04 -12.17
CA SER A 106 12.70 -10.06 -11.99
C SER A 106 12.87 -10.83 -10.68
N ILE A 107 14.12 -11.09 -10.25
CA ILE A 107 14.40 -11.70 -8.94
C ILE A 107 13.99 -10.74 -7.80
N ARG A 108 14.29 -9.44 -7.90
CA ARG A 108 13.86 -8.42 -6.92
C ARG A 108 12.33 -8.29 -6.84
N SER A 109 11.62 -8.32 -7.98
CA SER A 109 10.15 -8.29 -7.98
C SER A 109 9.58 -9.49 -7.23
N LEU A 110 10.06 -10.70 -7.54
CA LEU A 110 9.63 -11.93 -6.87
C LEU A 110 9.90 -11.90 -5.36
N VAL A 111 11.09 -11.48 -4.93
CA VAL A 111 11.45 -11.34 -3.51
C VAL A 111 10.51 -10.35 -2.81
N SER A 112 10.27 -9.17 -3.40
CA SER A 112 9.38 -8.14 -2.87
C SER A 112 7.93 -8.63 -2.73
N GLU A 113 7.39 -9.25 -3.78
CA GLU A 113 6.01 -9.78 -3.81
C GLU A 113 5.82 -10.89 -2.75
N VAL A 114 6.79 -11.81 -2.63
CA VAL A 114 6.78 -12.87 -1.62
C VAL A 114 6.87 -12.28 -0.20
N GLN A 115 7.85 -11.40 0.06
CA GLN A 115 8.02 -10.75 1.37
C GLN A 115 6.76 -9.97 1.79
N GLN A 116 6.08 -9.32 0.84
CA GLN A 116 4.82 -8.62 1.06
C GLN A 116 3.70 -9.57 1.47
N GLN A 117 3.49 -10.69 0.76
CA GLN A 117 2.44 -11.65 1.13
C GLN A 117 2.72 -12.32 2.46
N LEU A 118 3.99 -12.68 2.74
CA LEU A 118 4.40 -13.28 4.01
C LEU A 118 4.19 -12.31 5.19
N HIS A 119 4.54 -11.02 5.04
CA HIS A 119 4.25 -10.03 6.07
C HIS A 119 2.75 -9.84 6.30
N ALA A 120 1.94 -9.80 5.24
CA ALA A 120 0.49 -9.70 5.38
C ALA A 120 -0.12 -10.92 6.11
N LEU A 121 0.31 -12.14 5.77
CA LEU A 121 -0.11 -13.37 6.44
C LEU A 121 0.33 -13.42 7.91
N LYS A 122 1.54 -12.96 8.23
CA LYS A 122 2.05 -12.84 9.60
C LYS A 122 1.23 -11.84 10.42
N ASN A 123 0.88 -10.69 9.84
CA ASN A 123 0.02 -9.68 10.47
C ASN A 123 -1.42 -10.18 10.67
N LEU A 124 -1.89 -11.12 9.84
CA LEU A 124 -3.17 -11.84 10.00
C LEU A 124 -3.07 -13.03 10.98
N GLY A 125 -1.95 -13.20 11.67
CA GLY A 125 -1.73 -14.22 12.70
C GLY A 125 -1.54 -15.64 12.15
N GLN A 126 -1.17 -15.81 10.87
CA GLN A 126 -0.96 -17.13 10.29
C GLN A 126 0.42 -17.72 10.68
N PRO A 127 0.49 -19.00 11.07
CA PRO A 127 1.73 -19.64 11.52
C PRO A 127 2.58 -20.09 10.33
N ILE A 128 3.14 -19.14 9.55
CA ILE A 128 3.90 -19.39 8.32
C ILE A 128 4.98 -20.47 8.52
N ASN A 129 5.70 -20.39 9.63
CA ASN A 129 6.80 -21.28 10.02
C ASN A 129 6.47 -22.79 9.94
N THR A 130 5.21 -23.20 10.08
CA THR A 130 4.84 -24.62 10.03
C THR A 130 4.66 -25.17 8.62
N TRP A 131 4.55 -24.30 7.60
CA TRP A 131 4.35 -24.66 6.18
C TRP A 131 5.34 -23.98 5.22
N GLU A 132 6.40 -23.34 5.74
CA GLU A 132 7.50 -22.76 4.95
C GLU A 132 8.05 -23.75 3.90
N MET A 133 8.22 -25.02 4.25
CA MET A 133 8.73 -26.05 3.33
C MET A 133 7.86 -26.24 2.07
N LEU A 134 6.54 -26.16 2.22
CA LEU A 134 5.61 -26.21 1.08
C LEU A 134 5.77 -24.96 0.20
N LEU A 135 5.91 -23.79 0.82
CA LEU A 135 6.14 -22.53 0.11
C LEU A 135 7.47 -22.51 -0.63
N ILE A 136 8.57 -22.99 -0.03
CA ILE A 136 9.89 -23.12 -0.68
C ILE A 136 9.78 -24.04 -1.90
N SER A 137 9.07 -25.17 -1.78
CA SER A 137 8.82 -26.09 -2.91
C SER A 137 8.02 -25.44 -4.04
N ILE A 138 7.04 -24.59 -3.72
CA ILE A 138 6.24 -23.86 -4.71
C ILE A 138 7.06 -22.75 -5.36
N LEU A 139 7.75 -21.92 -4.58
CA LEU A 139 8.54 -20.78 -5.06
C LEU A 139 9.73 -21.23 -5.91
N THR A 140 10.43 -22.31 -5.54
CA THR A 140 11.51 -22.86 -6.37
C THR A 140 11.03 -23.30 -7.75
N ARG A 141 9.77 -23.74 -7.89
CA ARG A 141 9.13 -24.03 -9.19
C ARG A 141 8.74 -22.79 -10.00
N LYS A 142 8.71 -21.60 -9.37
CA LYS A 142 8.50 -20.31 -10.05
C LYS A 142 9.81 -19.68 -10.54
N LEU A 143 10.97 -20.14 -10.05
CA LEU A 143 12.28 -19.69 -10.50
C LEU A 143 12.61 -20.20 -11.91
N ASP A 144 13.44 -19.44 -12.64
CA ASP A 144 14.00 -19.91 -13.90
C ASP A 144 14.99 -21.08 -13.66
N PRO A 145 15.26 -21.94 -14.66
CA PRO A 145 16.09 -23.13 -14.48
C PRO A 145 17.53 -22.84 -14.01
N ILE A 146 18.10 -21.69 -14.39
CA ILE A 146 19.48 -21.30 -14.06
C ILE A 146 19.54 -20.86 -12.60
N THR A 147 18.59 -20.02 -12.16
CA THR A 147 18.47 -19.58 -10.77
C THR A 147 18.09 -20.72 -9.82
N ASN A 148 17.18 -21.61 -10.23
CA ASN A 148 16.85 -22.80 -9.45
C ASN A 148 18.10 -23.69 -9.30
N ARG A 149 18.83 -24.01 -10.38
CA ARG A 149 20.07 -24.79 -10.29
C ARG A 149 21.12 -24.14 -9.39
N ALA A 150 21.27 -22.82 -9.44
CA ALA A 150 22.17 -22.10 -8.54
C ALA A 150 21.72 -22.22 -7.06
N TYR A 151 20.42 -22.15 -6.76
CA TYR A 151 19.89 -22.38 -5.42
C TYR A 151 20.17 -23.79 -4.90
N GLN A 152 20.00 -24.83 -5.73
CA GLN A 152 20.31 -26.21 -5.33
C GLN A 152 21.80 -26.45 -5.02
N LEU A 153 22.69 -25.55 -5.47
CA LEU A 153 24.14 -25.60 -5.22
C LEU A 153 24.60 -24.73 -4.04
N ASP A 154 23.90 -23.61 -3.76
CA ASP A 154 24.23 -22.69 -2.65
C ASP A 154 23.56 -23.11 -1.32
N ARG A 155 22.44 -23.86 -1.38
CA ARG A 155 21.71 -24.33 -0.19
C ARG A 155 22.50 -25.37 0.61
N ASP A 156 22.25 -25.37 1.91
CA ASP A 156 22.65 -26.48 2.79
C ASP A 156 21.89 -27.77 2.40
N LEU A 157 22.56 -28.91 2.56
CA LEU A 157 22.05 -30.26 2.33
C LEU A 157 21.79 -31.02 3.63
N GLU A 158 22.38 -30.59 4.74
CA GLU A 158 22.25 -31.23 6.06
C GLU A 158 21.09 -30.63 6.87
N ASN A 159 20.87 -29.32 6.75
CA ASN A 159 19.80 -28.60 7.44
C ASN A 159 18.55 -28.40 6.57
N MET A 160 17.38 -28.32 7.23
CA MET A 160 16.12 -28.00 6.56
C MET A 160 16.09 -26.52 6.16
N PRO A 161 15.91 -26.17 4.87
CA PRO A 161 15.94 -24.77 4.43
C PRO A 161 14.76 -23.98 5.00
N SER A 162 15.03 -22.79 5.53
CA SER A 162 14.01 -21.80 5.89
C SER A 162 13.65 -20.90 4.71
N MET A 163 12.49 -20.26 4.80
CA MET A 163 12.11 -19.18 3.89
C MET A 163 13.12 -18.03 3.90
N ALA A 164 13.75 -17.76 5.06
CA ALA A 164 14.78 -16.74 5.19
C ALA A 164 16.00 -17.03 4.28
N ASP A 165 16.46 -18.29 4.24
CA ASP A 165 17.63 -18.70 3.47
C ASP A 165 17.37 -18.59 1.96
N LEU A 166 16.17 -18.98 1.51
CA LEU A 166 15.75 -18.81 0.11
C LEU A 166 15.72 -17.34 -0.31
N LEU A 167 15.15 -16.46 0.53
CA LEU A 167 15.09 -15.02 0.23
C LEU A 167 16.49 -14.40 0.23
N HIS A 168 17.34 -14.75 1.19
CA HIS A 168 18.71 -14.26 1.26
C HIS A 168 19.55 -14.69 0.04
N PHE A 169 19.42 -15.95 -0.41
CA PHE A 169 20.02 -16.42 -1.66
C PHE A 169 19.57 -15.60 -2.87
N LEU A 170 18.27 -15.32 -2.99
CA LEU A 170 17.73 -14.55 -4.12
C LEU A 170 18.21 -13.10 -4.10
N GLU A 171 18.31 -12.47 -2.93
CA GLU A 171 18.88 -11.12 -2.76
C GLU A 171 20.37 -11.09 -3.13
N LYS A 172 21.18 -12.00 -2.59
CA LYS A 172 22.61 -12.21 -2.91
C LYS A 172 22.82 -12.38 -4.43
N ARG A 173 21.97 -13.18 -5.08
CA ARG A 173 22.01 -13.40 -6.53
C ARG A 173 21.60 -12.16 -7.33
N ALA A 174 20.58 -11.41 -6.89
CA ALA A 174 20.18 -10.18 -7.56
C ALA A 174 21.30 -9.13 -7.53
N ILE A 175 21.98 -8.98 -6.38
CA ILE A 175 23.16 -8.09 -6.23
C ILE A 175 24.28 -8.54 -7.17
N ALA A 176 24.66 -9.82 -7.15
CA ALA A 176 25.72 -10.34 -8.01
C ALA A 176 25.43 -10.14 -9.52
N LEU A 177 24.16 -10.19 -9.94
CA LEU A 177 23.74 -9.93 -11.32
C LEU A 177 23.79 -8.43 -11.69
N GLU A 178 23.75 -7.52 -10.72
CA GLU A 178 23.90 -6.07 -10.95
C GLU A 178 25.36 -5.65 -11.00
N GLU A 179 26.19 -6.22 -10.13
CA GLU A 179 27.64 -5.99 -10.10
C GLU A 179 28.36 -6.62 -11.30
N SER A 180 27.87 -7.76 -11.81
CA SER A 180 28.41 -8.43 -13.01
C SER A 180 27.79 -7.95 -14.32
N ALA A 181 26.82 -7.04 -14.29
CA ALA A 181 26.26 -6.47 -15.50
C ALA A 181 27.31 -5.60 -16.22
N PRO A 182 27.48 -5.73 -17.55
CA PRO A 182 28.35 -4.82 -18.28
C PRO A 182 27.81 -3.38 -18.14
N PRO A 183 28.69 -2.36 -18.11
CA PRO A 183 28.26 -0.97 -17.99
C PRO A 183 27.26 -0.66 -19.09
N LYS A 184 26.06 -0.19 -18.70
CA LYS A 184 25.01 0.22 -19.64
C LYS A 184 25.63 1.27 -20.56
N SER A 185 25.78 0.95 -21.84
CA SER A 185 26.28 1.88 -22.84
C SER A 185 25.31 3.05 -22.94
N THR A 186 25.63 4.15 -22.27
CA THR A 186 24.95 5.43 -22.50
C THR A 186 25.34 5.89 -23.89
N CYS A 187 24.53 5.50 -24.88
CA CYS A 187 24.54 6.13 -26.19
C CYS A 187 24.14 7.59 -25.96
N TYR A 188 25.12 8.47 -25.81
CA TYR A 188 24.86 9.89 -25.91
C TYR A 188 24.24 10.12 -27.29
N GLU A 189 23.04 10.70 -27.35
CA GLU A 189 22.43 11.15 -28.62
C GLU A 189 23.18 12.39 -29.14
N GLY A 190 24.45 12.18 -29.49
CA GLY A 190 25.26 13.13 -30.23
C GLY A 190 24.71 13.22 -31.65
N THR A 191 24.15 14.38 -32.00
CA THR A 191 23.61 14.65 -33.33
C THR A 191 24.65 14.42 -34.42
N SER A 192 24.53 13.30 -35.13
CA SER A 192 25.39 12.95 -36.27
C SER A 192 25.18 13.93 -37.43
N ARG A 193 26.00 14.99 -37.47
CA ARG A 193 26.14 15.85 -38.65
C ARG A 193 27.29 15.36 -39.54
N PHE A 194 26.91 14.47 -40.46
CA PHE A 194 27.51 14.31 -41.80
C PHE A 194 29.03 14.46 -41.93
N TYR A 195 29.75 13.35 -41.86
CA TYR A 195 30.95 13.15 -42.69
C TYR A 195 30.49 12.58 -44.04
N LYS A 196 30.71 13.30 -45.15
CA LYS A 196 30.43 12.80 -46.50
C LYS A 196 31.63 11.99 -47.00
N SER A 197 31.57 10.66 -46.93
CA SER A 197 32.48 9.80 -47.69
C SER A 197 32.03 9.74 -49.15
N THR A 198 32.94 10.03 -50.07
CA THR A 198 32.73 9.89 -51.52
C THR A 198 32.94 8.42 -51.96
N PRO A 199 32.23 7.94 -53.01
CA PRO A 199 32.44 6.59 -53.52
C PRO A 199 33.64 6.54 -54.48
N SER A 200 34.59 5.66 -54.21
CA SER A 200 35.64 5.30 -55.18
C SER A 200 35.06 4.38 -56.26
N LYS A 201 35.14 4.79 -57.52
CA LYS A 201 34.81 3.94 -58.67
C LYS A 201 35.98 3.01 -58.99
N LEU A 202 35.71 1.71 -59.11
CA LEU A 202 36.55 0.75 -59.80
C LEU A 202 35.70 -0.04 -60.81
N SER A 203 35.73 0.38 -62.07
CA SER A 203 35.53 -0.49 -63.23
C SER A 203 36.91 -0.90 -63.73
N GLY A 204 37.19 -2.11 -64.22
CA GLY A 204 36.29 -3.16 -64.70
C GLY A 204 36.72 -3.54 -66.12
N VAL A 205 37.13 -4.80 -66.35
CA VAL A 205 37.59 -5.28 -67.66
C VAL A 205 37.03 -6.69 -67.93
N HIS A 206 36.20 -6.77 -68.97
CA HIS A 206 35.74 -7.96 -69.72
C HIS A 206 36.94 -8.70 -70.37
N ASN A 207 37.01 -10.01 -70.67
CA ASN A 207 36.12 -11.08 -71.17
C ASN A 207 36.81 -12.45 -70.86
N GLY A 208 36.25 -13.66 -71.04
CA GLY A 208 34.91 -14.11 -71.42
C GLY A 208 34.92 -15.60 -71.86
N SER A 209 33.81 -16.31 -71.61
CA SER A 209 33.31 -17.56 -72.26
C SER A 209 34.21 -18.80 -72.46
N ILE A 210 33.78 -19.96 -71.92
CA ILE A 210 33.25 -21.15 -72.66
C ILE A 210 33.25 -22.39 -71.72
N GLY A 211 32.14 -23.14 -71.68
CA GLY A 211 32.19 -24.60 -71.48
C GLY A 211 31.69 -25.18 -70.15
N ASP A 212 30.41 -25.53 -70.11
CA ASP A 212 29.76 -26.49 -69.20
C ASP A 212 29.01 -27.52 -70.06
N PRO A 213 28.64 -28.74 -69.58
CA PRO A 213 29.35 -29.64 -68.64
C PRO A 213 29.48 -31.06 -69.29
N PRO A 214 28.83 -32.19 -68.89
CA PRO A 214 28.68 -32.88 -67.59
C PRO A 214 28.96 -34.43 -67.59
N ILE A 215 28.85 -35.08 -66.41
CA ILE A 215 28.56 -36.51 -66.08
C ILE A 215 29.58 -37.66 -66.40
N ILE A 216 29.93 -38.47 -65.38
CA ILE A 216 29.67 -39.94 -65.21
C ILE A 216 30.63 -40.59 -64.16
N CYS A 217 30.14 -41.68 -63.55
CA CYS A 217 30.68 -42.42 -62.42
C CYS A 217 31.54 -43.65 -62.80
N ALA A 218 32.17 -44.26 -61.78
CA ALA A 218 32.54 -45.68 -61.63
C ALA A 218 33.90 -46.22 -62.13
N GLN A 219 34.53 -46.98 -61.20
CA GLN A 219 35.52 -48.08 -61.37
C GLN A 219 36.90 -47.69 -61.95
N THR A 220 38.03 -48.24 -61.49
CA THR A 220 38.26 -49.51 -60.75
C THR A 220 39.25 -49.34 -59.61
#